data_AF-A0A917H8F6-F1
#
_entry.id   AF-A0A917H8F6-F1
#
_cell.length_a   1.000
_cell.length_b   1.000
_cell.length_c   1.000
_cell.angle_alpha   90.00
_cell.angle_beta   90.00
_cell.angle_gamma   90.00
#
_symmetry.space_group_name_H-M   'P 1'
#
loop_
_entity.id
_entity.type
_entity.pdbx_description
1 polymer ?
#
loop_
_entity_poly.entity_id
_entity_poly.type
_entity_poly.pdbx_seq_one_letter_code
_entity_poly.pdbx_strand_id
1 'polypeptide(L)' 'MSKTLLKLIVNIITFCSIGYVIYIGYFVFFDKPVTSENITKLYSKMIYAYVTLVVILIMRAVLKKNRILKF' A
#
# COMPACT_ATOMS: atom_id res chain seq x y z
N MET A 1 -2.63 -1.29 24.42
CA MET A 1 -2.42 -0.21 23.42
C MET A 1 -3.72 0.56 23.25
N SER A 2 -3.73 1.89 23.39
CA SER A 2 -4.96 2.68 23.28
C SER A 2 -5.52 2.61 21.86
N LYS A 3 -6.86 2.52 21.73
CA LYS A 3 -7.56 2.46 20.42
C LYS A 3 -7.19 3.64 19.51
N THR A 4 -6.84 4.79 20.09
CA THR A 4 -6.40 6.01 19.39
C THR A 4 -5.03 5.84 18.74
N LEU A 5 -4.07 5.20 19.42
CA LEU A 5 -2.73 4.94 18.87
C LEU A 5 -2.82 3.95 17.70
N LEU A 6 -3.63 2.91 17.84
CA LEU A 6 -3.81 1.90 16.80
C LEU A 6 -4.45 2.50 15.54
N LYS A 7 -5.39 3.43 15.70
CA LYS A 7 -5.97 4.23 14.59
C LYS A 7 -4.93 5.09 13.88
N LEU A 8 -4.07 5.76 14.64
CA LEU A 8 -3.04 6.65 14.10
C LEU A 8 -2.00 5.85 13.30
N ILE A 9 -1.54 4.71 13.83
CA ILE A 9 -0.63 3.79 13.14
C ILE A 9 -1.25 3.27 11.84
N VAL A 10 -2.50 2.81 11.86
CA VAL A 10 -3.19 2.34 10.65
C VAL A 10 -3.37 3.46 9.61
N ASN A 11 -3.55 4.72 10.02
CA ASN A 11 -3.55 5.88 9.12
C ASN A 11 -2.18 6.12 8.47
N ILE A 12 -1.10 6.15 9.26
CA ILE A 12 0.25 6.35 8.75
C ILE A 12 0.63 5.25 7.76
N ILE A 13 0.41 3.98 8.12
CA ILE A 13 0.72 2.84 7.24
C ILE A 13 -0.04 2.97 5.92
N THR A 14 -1.32 3.33 5.96
CA THR A 14 -2.13 3.46 4.73
C THR A 14 -1.62 4.59 3.84
N PHE A 15 -1.26 5.74 4.42
CA PHE A 15 -0.69 6.86 3.67
C PHE A 15 0.66 6.48 3.04
N CYS A 16 1.55 5.83 3.79
CA CYS A 16 2.83 5.35 3.29
C CYS A 16 2.65 4.33 2.15
N SER A 17 1.71 3.38 2.28
CA SER A 17 1.43 2.40 1.23
C SER A 17 0.88 3.05 -0.05
N ILE A 18 0.01 4.06 0.07
CA ILE A 18 -0.48 4.83 -1.09
C ILE A 18 0.68 5.56 -1.76
N GLY A 19 1.52 6.26 -0.99
CA GLY A 19 2.70 6.95 -1.51
C GLY A 19 3.67 6.00 -2.23
N TYR A 20 3.88 4.80 -1.68
CA TYR A 20 4.74 3.79 -2.29
C TYR A 20 4.18 3.26 -3.62
N VAL A 21 2.87 3.03 -3.73
CA VAL A 21 2.22 2.63 -4.98
C VAL A 21 2.32 3.74 -6.03
N ILE A 22 2.11 5.01 -5.65
CA ILE A 22 2.27 6.16 -6.56
C ILE A 22 3.73 6.27 -7.03
N TYR A 23 4.70 6.12 -6.13
CA TYR A 23 6.13 6.16 -6.45
C TYR A 23 6.54 5.09 -7.46
N ILE A 24 6.13 3.82 -7.23
CA ILE A 24 6.41 2.74 -8.19
C ILE A 24 5.69 2.99 -9.51
N GLY A 25 4.42 3.43 -9.48
CA GLY A 25 3.68 3.77 -10.69
C GLY A 25 4.41 4.83 -11.52
N TYR A 26 4.86 5.91 -10.89
CA TYR A 26 5.65 6.95 -11.54
C TYR A 26 6.91 6.39 -12.21
N PHE A 27 7.66 5.54 -11.49
CA PHE A 27 8.89 4.93 -12.00
C PHE A 27 8.64 4.02 -13.21
N VAL A 28 7.52 3.28 -13.21
CA VAL A 28 7.11 2.40 -14.32
C VAL A 28 6.71 3.22 -15.55
N PHE A 29 5.93 4.29 -15.38
CA PHE A 29 5.38 5.06 -16.50
C PHE A 29 6.37 6.07 -17.10
N PHE A 30 7.19 6.72 -16.26
CA PHE A 30 8.04 7.84 -16.68
C PHE A 30 9.50 7.44 -16.87
N ASP A 31 10.04 6.56 -16.03
CA ASP A 31 11.47 6.21 -16.03
C ASP A 31 11.79 4.94 -16.85
N LYS A 32 10.82 4.50 -17.67
CA LYS A 32 10.80 3.31 -18.56
C LYS A 32 12.06 2.44 -18.45
N PRO A 33 12.03 1.32 -17.68
CA PRO A 33 13.17 0.43 -17.58
C PRO A 33 13.64 -0.05 -18.95
N VAL A 34 14.92 0.18 -19.27
CA VAL A 34 15.52 -0.01 -20.60
C VAL A 34 15.77 -1.49 -20.95
N THR A 35 15.76 -2.38 -19.95
CA THR A 35 16.06 -3.81 -20.11
C THR A 35 14.94 -4.72 -19.59
N SER A 36 14.71 -5.85 -20.26
CA SER A 36 13.67 -6.83 -19.95
C SER A 36 13.74 -7.37 -18.52
N GLU A 37 14.95 -7.55 -17.98
CA GLU A 37 15.14 -7.97 -16.58
C GLU A 37 14.67 -6.92 -15.57
N ASN A 38 14.91 -5.63 -15.87
CA ASN A 38 14.47 -4.52 -15.03
C ASN A 38 12.95 -4.35 -15.10
N ILE A 39 12.34 -4.59 -16.27
CA ILE A 39 10.88 -4.62 -16.44
C ILE A 39 10.27 -5.69 -15.52
N THR A 40 10.72 -6.95 -15.60
CA THR A 40 10.13 -8.05 -14.80
C THR A 40 10.27 -7.82 -13.30
N LYS A 41 11.43 -7.33 -12.84
CA LYS A 41 11.66 -6.97 -11.43
C LYS A 41 10.77 -5.81 -10.98
N LEU A 42 10.58 -4.80 -11.83
CA LEU A 42 9.76 -3.63 -11.53
C LEU A 42 8.26 -3.99 -11.47
N TYR A 43 7.76 -4.77 -12.42
CA TYR A 43 6.38 -5.26 -12.43
C TYR A 43 6.09 -6.18 -11.24
N SER A 44 7.02 -7.04 -10.85
CA SER A 44 6.87 -7.89 -9.65
C SER A 44 6.74 -7.05 -8.38
N LYS A 45 7.56 -5.99 -8.24
CA LYS A 45 7.46 -5.04 -7.12
C LYS A 45 6.14 -4.25 -7.15
N MET A 46 5.67 -3.87 -8.33
CA MET A 46 4.40 -3.16 -8.51
C MET A 46 3.21 -4.03 -8.10
N ILE A 47 3.16 -5.28 -8.56
CA ILE A 47 2.12 -6.25 -8.17
C ILE A 47 2.13 -6.45 -6.65
N TYR A 48 3.31 -6.65 -6.06
CA TYR A 48 3.45 -6.82 -4.61
C TYR A 48 2.94 -5.59 -3.83
N ALA A 49 3.28 -4.38 -4.29
CA ALA A 49 2.82 -3.13 -3.68
C ALA A 49 1.29 -2.98 -3.76
N TYR A 50 0.69 -3.30 -4.91
CA TYR A 50 -0.76 -3.30 -5.08
C TYR A 50 -1.47 -4.32 -4.20
N VAL A 51 -0.97 -5.56 -4.14
CA VAL A 51 -1.54 -6.61 -3.29
C VAL A 51 -1.46 -6.20 -1.82
N THR A 52 -0.33 -5.63 -1.40
CA THR A 52 -0.15 -5.14 -0.02
C THR A 52 -1.14 -4.02 0.30
N LEU A 53 -1.35 -3.07 -0.62
CA LEU A 53 -2.33 -2.01 -0.47
C LEU A 53 -3.77 -2.55 -0.34
N VAL A 54 -4.13 -3.53 -1.18
CA VAL A 54 -5.44 -4.20 -1.14
C VAL A 54 -5.65 -4.92 0.20
N VAL A 55 -4.64 -5.66 0.69
CA VAL A 55 -4.70 -6.35 1.98
C VAL A 55 -4.90 -5.34 3.13
N ILE A 56 -4.18 -4.21 3.12
CA ILE A 56 -4.33 -3.15 4.13
C ILE A 56 -5.74 -2.55 4.10
N LEU A 57 -6.30 -2.32 2.91
CA LEU A 57 -7.66 -1.80 2.74
C LEU A 57 -8.73 -2.80 3.22
N ILE A 58 -8.56 -4.09 2.91
CA ILE A 58 -9.43 -5.16 3.40
C ILE A 58 -9.35 -5.26 4.93
N MET A 59 -8.14 -5.26 5.49
CA MET A 59 -7.92 -5.31 6.94
C MET A 59 -8.60 -4.12 7.63
N ARG A 60 -8.48 -2.91 7.07
CA ARG A 60 -9.22 -1.73 7.52
C ARG A 60 -10.73 -1.92 7.47
N ALA A 61 -11.26 -2.44 6.36
CA ALA A 61 -12.69 -2.65 6.18
C ALA A 61 -13.24 -3.66 7.21
N VAL A 62 -12.50 -4.74 7.47
CA VAL A 62 -12.84 -5.75 8.49
C VAL A 62 -12.76 -5.16 9.90
N LEU A 63 -11.70 -4.41 10.23
CA LEU A 63 -11.55 -3.72 11.52
C LEU A 63 -12.66 -2.68 11.77
N LYS A 64 -13.11 -1.99 10.71
CA LYS A 64 -14.25 -1.06 10.76
C LYS A 64 -15.56 -1.81 10.98
N LYS A 65 -15.78 -2.92 10.27
CA LYS A 65 -16.96 -3.80 10.43
C LYS A 65 -17.08 -4.32 11.87
N ASN A 66 -15.95 -4.68 12.49
CA ASN A 66 -15.90 -5.17 13.86
C ASN A 66 -15.93 -4.05 14.93
N ARG A 67 -16.17 -2.78 14.56
CA ARG A 67 -16.21 -1.59 15.46
C ARG A 67 -14.94 -1.38 16.30
N ILE A 68 -13.83 -2.01 15.96
CA ILE A 68 -12.53 -1.86 16.64
C ILE A 68 -11.95 -0.47 16.33
N LEU A 69 -12.17 -0.01 15.10
CA LEU A 69 -11.86 1.34 14.62
C LEU A 69 -13.17 2.13 14.41
N LYS A 70 -13.59 2.90 15.43
CA LYS A 70 -14.62 3.93 15.27
C LYS A 70 -13.98 5.18 14.66
N PHE A 71 -14.56 5.66 13.56
CA PHE A 71 -14.22 6.96 12.99
C PHE A 71 -14.57 8.07 13.98
#